data_AF-X1PNU0-F1
#
_entry.id   AF-X1PNU0-F1
#
_cell.length_a   1.000
_cell.length_b   1.000
_cell.length_c   1.000
_cell.angle_alpha   90.00
_cell.angle_beta   90.00
_cell.angle_gamma   90.00
#
_symmetry.space_group_name_H-M   'P 1'
#
loop_
_entity.id
_entity.type
_entity.pdbx_description
1 polymer ?
#
loop_
_entity_poly.entity_id
_entity_poly.type
_entity_poly.pdbx_seq_one_letter_code
_entity_poly.pdbx_strand_id
1 'polypeptide(L)'
;PGSDAFLGHAKEGAVITATILERLRFSAKEVKLVETMVRYHLRPGQMSQNELPSHRAIYRYFRDTGETGIDILFLSLADHLATRGPKLNMAQWQEHTQMVDYVLAQRFEQEALVIPSKLVDGHDLINIFGMSPGPKIGEFLEQVREAQASGELATRKEALSYIHERLLSKAA
;
A
#
# COMPACT_ATOMS: atom_id res chain seq x y z
N PRO A 1 13.39 20.39 -21.60
CA PRO A 1 12.67 19.17 -21.17
C PRO A 1 11.82 19.48 -19.93
N GLY A 2 10.50 19.55 -20.10
CA GLY A 2 9.57 19.85 -19.01
C GLY A 2 9.64 18.77 -17.94
N SER A 3 9.79 19.17 -16.69
CA SER A 3 9.57 18.28 -15.55
C SER A 3 8.06 18.06 -15.43
N ASP A 4 7.51 17.16 -16.24
CA ASP A 4 6.07 16.90 -16.38
C ASP A 4 5.51 16.09 -15.18
N ALA A 5 5.73 16.57 -13.96
CA ALA A 5 5.09 16.02 -12.78
C ALA A 5 4.54 17.18 -11.94
N PHE A 6 3.28 17.52 -12.19
CA PHE A 6 2.52 18.35 -11.27
C PHE A 6 2.46 17.63 -9.92
N LEU A 7 3.18 18.16 -8.92
CA LEU A 7 3.22 17.59 -7.58
C LEU A 7 1.79 17.53 -7.02
N GLY A 8 1.37 16.37 -6.54
CA GLY A 8 0.04 16.18 -5.96
C GLY A 8 -1.09 15.91 -6.95
N HIS A 9 -0.84 15.86 -8.27
CA HIS A 9 -1.91 15.68 -9.27
C HIS A 9 -2.76 14.44 -9.05
N ALA A 10 -2.19 13.33 -8.56
CA ALA A 10 -2.96 12.12 -8.29
C ALA A 10 -4.04 12.38 -7.21
N LYS A 11 -3.71 13.16 -6.18
CA LYS A 11 -4.65 13.52 -5.10
C LYS A 11 -5.71 14.50 -5.59
N GLU A 12 -5.31 15.54 -6.32
CA GLU A 12 -6.23 16.55 -6.84
C GLU A 12 -7.14 15.98 -7.94
N GLY A 13 -6.56 15.21 -8.86
CA GLY A 13 -7.29 14.53 -9.93
C GLY A 13 -8.31 13.52 -9.40
N ALA A 14 -8.02 12.84 -8.29
CA ALA A 14 -8.98 11.95 -7.64
C ALA A 14 -10.23 12.73 -7.14
N VAL A 15 -10.03 13.89 -6.50
CA VAL A 15 -11.12 14.75 -6.03
C VAL A 15 -11.96 15.27 -7.19
N ILE A 16 -11.30 15.74 -8.25
CA ILE A 16 -11.98 16.24 -9.46
C ILE A 16 -12.80 15.12 -10.11
N THR A 17 -12.21 13.93 -10.26
CA THR A 17 -12.85 12.78 -10.89
C THR A 17 -14.09 12.32 -10.12
N ALA A 18 -13.98 12.22 -8.78
CA ALA A 18 -15.12 11.89 -7.94
C ALA A 18 -16.28 12.88 -8.12
N THR A 19 -15.97 14.18 -8.09
CA THR A 19 -16.95 15.27 -8.28
C THR A 19 -17.66 15.16 -9.64
N ILE A 20 -16.91 14.84 -10.70
CA ILE A 20 -17.47 14.67 -12.06
C ILE A 20 -18.40 13.45 -12.12
N LEU A 21 -17.97 12.31 -11.58
CA LEU A 21 -18.75 11.06 -11.61
C LEU A 21 -20.03 11.17 -10.76
N GLU A 22 -19.97 11.85 -9.62
CA GLU A 22 -21.16 12.18 -8.82
C GLU A 22 -22.15 13.03 -9.60
N ARG A 23 -21.68 14.06 -10.31
CA ARG A 23 -22.53 14.90 -11.18
C ARG A 23 -23.15 14.10 -12.33
N LEU A 24 -22.43 13.11 -12.84
CA LEU A 24 -22.91 12.17 -13.87
C LEU A 24 -23.79 11.04 -13.31
N ARG A 25 -24.06 11.02 -12.00
CA ARG A 25 -24.95 10.08 -11.30
C ARG A 25 -24.46 8.62 -11.31
N PHE A 26 -23.15 8.40 -11.32
CA PHE A 26 -22.59 7.07 -11.04
C PHE A 26 -22.88 6.63 -9.60
N SER A 27 -22.86 5.33 -9.35
CA SER A 27 -23.03 4.79 -8.00
C SER A 27 -21.85 5.15 -7.10
N ALA A 28 -22.08 5.23 -5.78
CA ALA A 28 -21.03 5.51 -4.81
C ALA A 28 -19.86 4.49 -4.89
N LYS A 29 -20.15 3.23 -5.24
CA LYS A 29 -19.13 2.20 -5.44
C LYS A 29 -18.25 2.51 -6.65
N GLU A 30 -18.83 2.89 -7.77
CA GLU A 30 -18.07 3.26 -8.99
C GLU A 30 -17.26 4.53 -8.78
N VAL A 31 -17.85 5.56 -8.14
CA VAL A 31 -17.15 6.78 -7.75
C VAL A 31 -15.92 6.44 -6.91
N LYS A 32 -16.09 5.58 -5.89
CA LYS A 32 -14.98 5.21 -5.01
C LYS A 32 -13.90 4.41 -5.71
N LEU A 33 -14.29 3.49 -6.60
CA LEU A 33 -13.38 2.70 -7.41
C LEU A 33 -12.47 3.61 -8.24
N VAL A 34 -13.06 4.49 -9.05
CA VAL A 34 -12.30 5.36 -9.95
C VAL A 34 -11.50 6.41 -9.16
N GLU A 35 -12.05 6.98 -8.07
CA GLU A 35 -11.30 7.88 -7.19
C GLU A 35 -10.02 7.20 -6.68
N THR A 36 -10.14 5.95 -6.22
CA THR A 36 -9.02 5.17 -5.68
C THR A 36 -8.00 4.85 -6.78
N MET A 37 -8.45 4.46 -7.97
CA MET A 37 -7.58 4.23 -9.13
C MET A 37 -6.75 5.48 -9.46
N VAL A 38 -7.40 6.64 -9.62
CA VAL A 38 -6.71 7.90 -9.92
C VAL A 38 -5.76 8.31 -8.79
N ARG A 39 -6.16 8.15 -7.53
CA ARG A 39 -5.34 8.51 -6.37
C ARG A 39 -4.04 7.71 -6.30
N TYR A 40 -4.08 6.43 -6.66
CA TYR A 40 -2.97 5.50 -6.46
C TYR A 40 -2.34 4.98 -7.77
N HIS A 41 -2.70 5.51 -8.94
CA HIS A 41 -2.19 5.01 -10.24
C HIS A 41 -0.65 5.01 -10.37
N LEU A 42 0.05 5.94 -9.72
CA LEU A 42 1.52 5.98 -9.69
C LEU A 42 2.15 5.00 -8.70
N ARG A 43 1.34 4.45 -7.78
CA ARG A 43 1.85 3.70 -6.64
C ARG A 43 2.63 2.45 -7.05
N PRO A 44 2.23 1.65 -8.06
CA PRO A 44 3.01 0.50 -8.51
C PRO A 44 4.45 0.85 -8.88
N GLY A 45 4.65 1.93 -9.64
CA GLY A 45 5.99 2.41 -9.99
C GLY A 45 6.78 3.03 -8.83
N GLN A 46 6.13 3.34 -7.70
CA GLN A 46 6.78 3.92 -6.51
C GLN A 46 7.12 2.88 -5.42
N MET A 47 6.62 1.64 -5.56
CA MET A 47 6.90 0.56 -4.60
C MET A 47 8.30 -0.03 -4.75
N SER A 48 8.97 0.26 -5.86
CA SER A 48 10.27 -0.27 -6.25
C SER A 48 11.21 0.87 -6.62
N GLN A 49 12.47 0.80 -6.17
CA GLN A 49 13.55 1.67 -6.63
C GLN A 49 14.65 0.82 -7.30
N ASN A 50 14.35 0.26 -8.48
CA ASN A 50 15.21 -0.64 -9.27
C ASN A 50 15.35 -2.08 -8.73
N GLU A 51 14.56 -2.46 -7.72
CA GLU A 51 14.50 -3.82 -7.16
C GLU A 51 13.05 -4.24 -6.92
N LEU A 52 12.76 -5.53 -6.74
CA LEU A 52 11.40 -5.95 -6.43
C LEU A 52 10.89 -5.30 -5.12
N PRO A 53 9.61 -4.91 -5.03
CA PRO A 53 9.03 -4.36 -3.80
C PRO A 53 9.21 -5.30 -2.60
N SER A 54 9.48 -4.77 -1.41
CA SER A 54 9.47 -5.59 -0.19
C SER A 54 8.05 -6.08 0.15
N HIS A 55 7.92 -7.19 0.88
CA HIS A 55 6.62 -7.67 1.40
C HIS A 55 5.87 -6.57 2.17
N ARG A 56 6.64 -5.73 2.88
CA ARG A 56 6.14 -4.58 3.62
C ARG A 56 5.54 -3.51 2.70
N ALA A 57 6.20 -3.20 1.58
CA ALA A 57 5.67 -2.29 0.56
C ALA A 57 4.39 -2.82 -0.08
N ILE A 58 4.36 -4.13 -0.40
CA ILE A 58 3.20 -4.83 -0.96
C ILE A 58 2.02 -4.81 0.02
N TYR A 59 2.27 -5.10 1.29
CA TYR A 59 1.24 -5.04 2.34
C TYR A 59 0.61 -3.64 2.43
N ARG A 60 1.44 -2.59 2.51
CA ARG A 60 0.97 -1.20 2.53
C ARG A 60 0.15 -0.87 1.30
N TYR A 61 0.59 -1.30 0.13
CA TYR A 61 -0.11 -1.07 -1.13
C TYR A 61 -1.53 -1.64 -1.09
N PHE A 62 -1.69 -2.91 -0.74
CA PHE A 62 -3.01 -3.53 -0.71
C PHE A 62 -3.88 -3.03 0.45
N ARG A 63 -3.28 -2.65 1.58
CA ARG A 63 -4.00 -1.97 2.66
C ARG A 63 -4.55 -0.61 2.20
N ASP A 64 -3.73 0.19 1.51
CA ASP A 64 -4.09 1.55 1.11
C ASP A 64 -5.06 1.56 -0.08
N THR A 65 -4.98 0.56 -0.97
CA THR A 65 -5.81 0.46 -2.19
C THR A 65 -7.04 -0.44 -2.04
N GLY A 66 -7.08 -1.29 -1.00
CA GLY A 66 -8.20 -2.17 -0.71
C GLY A 66 -8.47 -3.15 -1.86
N GLU A 67 -9.75 -3.30 -2.21
CA GLU A 67 -10.21 -4.18 -3.30
C GLU A 67 -9.74 -3.71 -4.69
N THR A 68 -9.44 -2.42 -4.85
CA THR A 68 -9.03 -1.81 -6.13
C THR A 68 -7.56 -2.05 -6.46
N GLY A 69 -6.78 -2.66 -5.56
CA GLY A 69 -5.33 -2.85 -5.74
C GLY A 69 -4.97 -3.58 -7.04
N ILE A 70 -5.67 -4.67 -7.36
CA ILE A 70 -5.39 -5.41 -8.60
C ILE A 70 -5.68 -4.56 -9.84
N ASP A 71 -6.80 -3.82 -9.84
CA ASP A 71 -7.17 -2.93 -10.96
C ASP A 71 -6.12 -1.84 -11.19
N ILE A 72 -5.52 -1.32 -10.11
CA ILE A 72 -4.46 -0.31 -10.18
C ILE A 72 -3.18 -0.88 -10.80
N LEU A 73 -2.82 -2.14 -10.52
CA LEU A 73 -1.67 -2.78 -11.17
C LEU A 73 -1.86 -2.84 -12.69
N PHE A 74 -3.04 -3.25 -13.15
CA PHE A 74 -3.37 -3.28 -14.58
C PHE A 74 -3.44 -1.88 -15.19
N LEU A 75 -4.02 -0.91 -14.47
CA LEU A 75 -3.99 0.48 -14.90
C LEU A 75 -2.56 0.98 -15.09
N SER A 76 -1.64 0.65 -14.18
CA SER A 76 -0.23 1.07 -14.28
C SER A 76 0.48 0.51 -15.51
N LEU A 77 0.16 -0.73 -15.90
CA LEU A 77 0.64 -1.32 -17.15
C LEU A 77 0.09 -0.58 -18.37
N ALA A 78 -1.22 -0.27 -18.38
CA ALA A 78 -1.85 0.49 -19.44
C ALA A 78 -1.28 1.92 -19.55
N ASP A 79 -1.10 2.60 -18.42
CA ASP A 79 -0.50 3.94 -18.33
C ASP A 79 0.93 3.94 -18.87
N HIS A 80 1.72 2.91 -18.57
CA HIS A 80 3.08 2.78 -19.09
C HIS A 80 3.08 2.66 -20.62
N LEU A 81 2.23 1.79 -21.18
CA LEU A 81 2.11 1.61 -22.63
C LEU A 81 1.63 2.90 -23.32
N ALA A 82 0.61 3.56 -22.77
CA ALA A 82 0.06 4.80 -23.30
C ALA A 82 1.08 5.95 -23.26
N THR A 83 1.84 6.07 -22.16
CA THR A 83 2.84 7.12 -21.96
C THR A 83 4.04 6.95 -22.90
N ARG A 84 4.50 5.71 -23.10
CA ARG A 84 5.68 5.44 -23.95
C ARG A 84 5.32 5.39 -25.43
N GLY A 85 4.16 4.85 -25.78
CA GLY A 85 3.67 4.75 -27.15
C GLY A 85 4.73 4.19 -28.11
N PRO A 86 4.99 4.84 -29.26
CA PRO A 86 6.02 4.40 -30.22
C PRO A 86 7.46 4.34 -29.67
N LYS A 87 7.71 4.96 -28.50
CA LYS A 87 9.03 4.98 -27.84
C LYS A 87 9.15 3.91 -26.75
N LEU A 88 8.29 2.90 -26.76
CA LEU A 88 8.32 1.79 -25.80
C LEU A 88 9.70 1.12 -25.82
N ASN A 89 10.28 1.00 -24.63
CA ASN A 89 11.47 0.20 -24.42
C ASN A 89 11.05 -1.18 -23.88
N MET A 90 11.35 -2.24 -24.62
CA MET A 90 10.91 -3.59 -24.26
C MET A 90 11.54 -4.12 -22.97
N ALA A 91 12.76 -3.72 -22.62
CA ALA A 91 13.38 -4.10 -21.36
C ALA A 91 12.65 -3.45 -20.17
N GLN A 92 12.37 -2.14 -20.25
CA GLN A 92 11.59 -1.45 -19.21
C GLN A 92 10.16 -1.98 -19.08
N TRP A 93 9.56 -2.35 -20.22
CA TRP A 93 8.24 -3.00 -20.21
C TRP A 93 8.29 -4.35 -19.51
N GLN A 94 9.29 -5.17 -19.83
CA GLN A 94 9.48 -6.47 -19.19
C GLN A 94 9.68 -6.34 -17.67
N GLU A 95 10.53 -5.40 -17.23
CA GLU A 95 10.72 -5.10 -15.80
C GLU A 95 9.40 -4.72 -15.11
N HIS A 96 8.59 -3.86 -15.74
CA HIS A 96 7.29 -3.45 -15.19
C HIS A 96 6.35 -4.66 -15.07
N THR A 97 6.24 -5.48 -16.12
CA THR A 97 5.38 -6.67 -16.09
C THR A 97 5.83 -7.70 -15.04
N GLN A 98 7.14 -7.90 -14.87
CA GLN A 98 7.69 -8.79 -13.86
C GLN A 98 7.42 -8.28 -12.44
N MET A 99 7.51 -6.98 -12.21
CA MET A 99 7.14 -6.38 -10.93
C MET A 99 5.66 -6.61 -10.61
N VAL A 100 4.77 -6.38 -11.58
CA VAL A 100 3.32 -6.61 -11.38
C VAL A 100 3.02 -8.09 -11.13
N ASP A 101 3.62 -9.00 -11.89
CA ASP A 101 3.48 -10.45 -11.70
C ASP A 101 3.94 -10.88 -10.29
N TYR A 102 5.10 -10.38 -9.84
CA TYR A 102 5.59 -10.62 -8.48
C TYR A 102 4.61 -10.12 -7.40
N VAL A 103 4.10 -8.89 -7.53
CA VAL A 103 3.14 -8.33 -6.56
C VAL A 103 1.84 -9.14 -6.51
N LEU A 104 1.35 -9.61 -7.66
CA LEU A 104 0.17 -10.48 -7.74
C LEU A 104 0.42 -11.84 -7.08
N ALA A 105 1.56 -12.48 -7.37
CA ALA A 105 1.93 -13.74 -6.76
C ALA A 105 1.97 -13.63 -5.22
N GLN A 106 2.58 -12.57 -4.70
CA GLN A 106 2.64 -12.29 -3.27
C GLN A 106 1.25 -12.05 -2.66
N ARG A 107 0.35 -11.37 -3.37
CA ARG A 107 -1.04 -11.16 -2.92
C ARG A 107 -1.78 -12.48 -2.78
N PHE A 108 -1.71 -13.34 -3.78
CA PHE A 108 -2.44 -14.61 -3.77
C PHE A 108 -1.87 -15.59 -2.75
N GLU A 109 -0.55 -15.56 -2.53
CA GLU A 109 0.09 -16.32 -1.45
C GLU A 109 -0.42 -15.84 -0.07
N GLN A 110 -0.51 -14.53 0.15
CA GLN A 110 -1.04 -13.95 1.40
C GLN A 110 -2.53 -14.25 1.62
N GLU A 111 -3.36 -14.22 0.58
CA GLU A 111 -4.79 -14.58 0.69
C GLU A 111 -5.02 -16.06 0.99
N ALA A 112 -4.12 -16.93 0.55
CA ALA A 112 -4.16 -18.36 0.86
C ALA A 112 -3.83 -18.63 2.35
N LEU A 113 -3.15 -17.71 3.02
CA LEU A 113 -2.88 -17.80 4.46
C LEU A 113 -4.11 -17.34 5.25
N VAL A 114 -4.56 -18.16 6.19
CA VAL A 114 -5.59 -17.78 7.17
C VAL A 114 -5.14 -16.50 7.87
N ILE A 115 -5.98 -15.45 7.85
CA ILE A 115 -5.69 -14.15 8.49
C ILE A 115 -5.12 -14.41 9.88
N PRO A 116 -3.82 -14.16 10.10
CA PRO A 116 -3.18 -14.60 11.32
C PRO A 116 -3.74 -13.78 12.48
N SER A 117 -4.04 -14.46 13.59
CA SER A 117 -4.54 -13.80 14.79
C SER A 117 -3.58 -12.68 15.21
N LYS A 118 -4.13 -11.56 15.67
CA LYS A 118 -3.33 -10.42 16.16
C LYS A 118 -2.34 -10.91 17.22
N LEU A 119 -1.05 -10.61 17.05
CA LEU A 119 -0.02 -11.01 18.02
C LEU A 119 -0.16 -10.27 19.36
N VAL A 120 -0.63 -9.02 19.32
CA VAL A 120 -0.88 -8.14 20.46
C VAL A 120 -2.07 -7.23 20.17
N ASP A 121 -2.67 -6.65 21.21
CA ASP A 121 -3.77 -5.69 21.12
C ASP A 121 -3.52 -4.38 21.88
N GLY A 122 -4.50 -3.47 21.88
CA GLY A 122 -4.36 -2.18 22.56
C GLY A 122 -4.22 -2.29 24.09
N HIS A 123 -4.82 -3.30 24.71
CA HIS A 123 -4.71 -3.51 26.15
C HIS A 123 -3.30 -3.97 26.52
N ASP A 124 -2.66 -4.79 25.68
CA ASP A 124 -1.24 -5.13 25.87
C ASP A 124 -0.38 -3.87 25.95
N LEU A 125 -0.58 -2.91 25.04
CA LEU A 125 0.22 -1.68 25.00
C LEU A 125 -0.02 -0.77 26.21
N ILE A 126 -1.27 -0.68 26.68
CA ILE A 126 -1.62 0.09 27.87
C ILE A 126 -1.03 -0.56 29.13
N ASN A 127 -1.24 -1.86 29.31
CA ASN A 127 -0.90 -2.56 30.54
C ASN A 127 0.61 -2.81 30.69
N ILE A 128 1.32 -3.08 29.59
CA ILE A 128 2.75 -3.45 29.62
C ILE A 128 3.64 -2.21 29.49
N PHE A 129 3.30 -1.28 28.61
CA PHE A 129 4.14 -0.11 28.31
C PHE A 129 3.61 1.20 28.91
N GLY A 130 2.49 1.16 29.65
CA GLY A 130 1.91 2.35 30.29
C GLY A 130 1.41 3.40 29.29
N MET A 131 1.11 3.01 28.06
CA MET A 131 0.67 3.95 27.02
C MET A 131 -0.72 4.50 27.34
N SER A 132 -0.91 5.80 27.17
CA SER A 132 -2.26 6.39 27.23
C SER A 132 -3.07 6.03 25.98
N PRO A 133 -4.38 5.77 26.12
CA PRO A 133 -5.27 5.55 24.97
C PRO A 133 -5.17 6.70 23.95
N GLY A 134 -4.96 6.36 22.67
CA GLY A 134 -4.88 7.36 21.60
C GLY A 134 -4.30 6.84 20.28
N PRO A 135 -4.16 7.73 19.26
CA PRO A 135 -3.74 7.35 17.90
C PRO A 135 -2.39 6.61 17.86
N LYS A 136 -1.48 6.96 18.77
CA LYS A 136 -0.16 6.35 18.88
C LYS A 136 -0.20 4.83 19.13
N ILE A 137 -1.20 4.33 19.87
CA ILE A 137 -1.42 2.89 20.04
C ILE A 137 -1.74 2.25 18.68
N GLY A 138 -2.64 2.88 17.92
CA GLY A 138 -2.99 2.42 16.58
C GLY A 138 -1.79 2.36 15.64
N GLU A 139 -0.90 3.37 15.69
CA GLU A 139 0.34 3.38 14.93
C GLU A 139 1.27 2.21 15.25
N PHE A 140 1.42 1.85 16.54
CA PHE A 140 2.24 0.71 16.94
C PHE A 140 1.61 -0.62 16.55
N LEU A 141 0.30 -0.78 16.79
CA LEU A 141 -0.42 -1.98 16.38
C LEU A 141 -0.36 -2.18 14.87
N GLU A 142 -0.41 -1.10 14.09
CA GLU A 142 -0.26 -1.16 12.64
C GLU A 142 1.15 -1.59 12.21
N GLN A 143 2.19 -1.07 12.87
CA GLN A 143 3.56 -1.51 12.60
C GLN A 143 3.78 -2.99 12.94
N VAL A 144 3.13 -3.50 13.99
CA VAL A 144 3.15 -4.93 14.32
C VAL A 144 2.40 -5.75 13.27
N ARG A 145 1.20 -5.33 12.87
CA ARG A 145 0.43 -6.01 11.82
C ARG A 145 1.19 -6.10 10.52
N GLU A 146 1.84 -5.01 10.15
CA GLU A 146 2.67 -4.94 8.96
C GLU A 146 3.87 -5.88 9.03
N ALA A 147 4.59 -5.92 10.15
CA ALA A 147 5.71 -6.83 10.36
C ALA A 147 5.26 -8.31 10.49
N GLN A 148 4.07 -8.56 11.02
CA GLN A 148 3.46 -9.89 11.03
C GLN A 148 3.11 -10.36 9.61
N ALA A 149 2.49 -9.49 8.80
CA ALA A 149 2.10 -9.80 7.43
C ALA A 149 3.29 -9.99 6.50
N SER A 150 4.45 -9.38 6.79
CA SER A 150 5.69 -9.60 6.05
C SER A 150 6.49 -10.83 6.53
N GLY A 151 6.03 -11.52 7.58
CA GLY A 151 6.73 -12.66 8.19
C GLY A 151 7.89 -12.29 9.12
N GLU A 152 8.08 -10.99 9.42
CA GLU A 152 9.11 -10.53 10.36
C GLU A 152 8.78 -10.88 11.82
N LEU A 153 7.48 -10.99 12.15
CA LEU A 153 6.99 -11.35 13.49
C LEU A 153 6.03 -12.53 13.41
N ALA A 154 6.28 -13.57 14.19
CA ALA A 154 5.43 -14.76 14.27
C ALA A 154 4.79 -14.94 15.65
N THR A 155 5.33 -14.29 16.69
CA THR A 155 4.92 -14.53 18.08
C THR A 155 4.59 -13.25 18.85
N ARG A 156 3.74 -13.38 19.87
CA ARG A 156 3.45 -12.29 20.82
C ARG A 156 4.71 -11.73 21.48
N LYS A 157 5.69 -12.60 21.80
CA LYS A 157 6.95 -12.18 22.41
C LYS A 157 7.75 -11.27 21.47
N GLU A 158 7.91 -11.67 20.21
CA GLU A 158 8.59 -10.86 19.19
C GLU A 158 7.88 -9.52 18.99
N ALA A 159 6.54 -9.51 18.94
CA ALA A 159 5.77 -8.28 18.82
C ALA A 159 5.98 -7.30 19.99
N LEU A 160 6.02 -7.80 21.23
CA LEU A 160 6.30 -6.97 22.40
C LEU A 160 7.74 -6.44 22.40
N SER A 161 8.72 -7.26 22.05
CA SER A 161 10.12 -6.83 21.89
C SER A 161 10.27 -5.74 20.83
N TYR A 162 9.60 -5.93 19.69
CA TYR A 162 9.57 -4.96 18.59
C TYR A 162 9.02 -3.60 19.01
N ILE A 163 7.93 -3.58 19.78
CA ILE A 163 7.35 -2.34 20.31
C ILE A 163 8.32 -1.67 21.29
N HIS A 164 8.92 -2.45 22.19
CA HIS A 164 9.86 -1.94 23.19
C HIS A 164 11.06 -1.24 22.53
N GLU A 165 11.70 -1.86 21.54
CA GLU A 165 12.83 -1.27 20.81
C GLU A 165 12.44 0.04 20.11
N ARG A 166 11.25 0.12 19.53
CA ARG A 166 10.76 1.35 18.88
C ARG A 166 10.38 2.46 19.85
N LEU A 167 9.99 2.13 21.07
CA LEU A 167 9.78 3.12 22.12
C LEU A 167 11.12 3.73 22.56
N LEU A 168 12.17 2.90 22.70
CA LEU A 168 13.51 3.37 23.05
C LEU A 168 14.13 4.24 21.95
N SER A 169 14.00 3.86 20.68
CA SER A 169 14.56 4.64 19.57
C SER A 169 13.87 5.97 19.30
N LYS A 170 12.61 6.14 19.74
CA LYS A 170 11.90 7.42 19.69
C LYS A 170 12.16 8.32 20.91
N ALA A 171 12.78 7.80 21.97
CA ALA A 171 13.11 8.55 23.18
C ALA A 171 14.53 9.15 23.13
N ALA A 172 15.39 8.65 22.22
CA ALA A 172 16.70 9.20 21.88
C ALA A 172 16.58 10.28 20.79
#